data_AF-A0A524KE69-F1
#
_entry.id   AF-A0A524KE69-F1
#
_cell.length_a   1.000
_cell.length_b   1.000
_cell.length_c   1.000
_cell.angle_alpha   90.00
_cell.angle_beta   90.00
_cell.angle_gamma   90.00
#
_symmetry.space_group_name_H-M   'P 1'
#
loop_
_entity.id
_entity.type
_entity.pdbx_description
1 polymer ?
#
loop_
_entity_poly.entity_id
_entity_poly.type
_entity_poly.pdbx_seq_one_letter_code
_entity_poly.pdbx_strand_id
1 'polypeptide(L)'
;DTSPLLRAVNFNEKKRYTDFDSSTDAVAAYGLTALVGGIAAKKLGLLAVMAAFVVKFAKVIFVAVVALLAGARKFFGSKPDATP
;
A
#
# COMPACT_ATOMS: atom_id res chain seq x y z
N ASP A 1 24.80 -34.99 28.22
CA ASP A 1 25.43 -35.69 27.08
C ASP A 1 24.54 -35.72 25.85
N THR A 2 24.60 -34.68 25.02
CA THR A 2 23.85 -34.56 23.74
C THR A 2 24.63 -35.14 22.54
N SER A 3 25.78 -35.74 22.80
CA SER A 3 26.75 -36.25 21.82
C SER A 3 26.24 -37.31 20.82
N PRO A 4 25.26 -38.20 21.15
CA PRO A 4 24.80 -39.21 20.18
C PRO A 4 23.98 -38.61 19.03
N LEU A 5 23.16 -37.58 19.32
CA LEU A 5 22.24 -36.99 18.34
C LEU A 5 22.98 -36.18 17.27
N LEU A 6 24.04 -35.46 17.64
CA LEU A 6 24.83 -34.64 16.69
C LEU A 6 25.56 -35.48 15.63
N ARG A 7 25.92 -36.73 15.93
CA ARG A 7 26.54 -37.64 14.94
C ARG A 7 25.54 -38.23 13.94
N ALA A 8 24.26 -38.27 14.30
CA ALA A 8 23.18 -38.77 13.44
C ALA A 8 22.72 -37.74 12.39
N VAL A 9 23.13 -36.48 12.52
CA VAL A 9 22.80 -35.39 11.57
C VAL A 9 23.94 -35.17 10.57
N ASN A 10 24.54 -36.25 10.07
CA ASN A 10 25.48 -36.15 8.96
C ASN A 10 24.69 -35.87 7.68
N PHE A 11 24.56 -34.59 7.32
CA PHE A 11 23.97 -34.18 6.06
C PHE A 11 24.82 -34.74 4.92
N ASN A 12 24.18 -35.49 4.02
CA ASN A 12 24.82 -36.03 2.83
C ASN A 12 25.37 -34.88 1.99
N GLU A 13 26.54 -35.07 1.40
CA GLU A 13 27.24 -34.06 0.61
C GLU A 13 26.37 -33.63 -0.59
N LYS A 14 26.31 -32.32 -0.90
CA LYS A 14 25.42 -31.71 -1.92
C LYS A 14 23.93 -31.54 -1.55
N LYS A 15 23.55 -31.75 -0.29
CA LYS A 15 22.20 -31.45 0.22
C LYS A 15 22.21 -30.51 1.43
N ARG A 16 23.34 -29.83 1.66
CA ARG A 16 23.48 -28.88 2.76
C ARG A 16 22.87 -27.54 2.33
N TYR A 17 22.41 -26.74 3.30
CA TYR A 17 21.94 -25.37 3.03
C TYR A 17 23.02 -24.48 2.38
N THR A 18 24.30 -24.81 2.55
CA THR A 18 25.43 -24.12 1.91
C THR A 18 25.58 -24.43 0.44
N ASP A 19 24.95 -25.51 -0.03
CA ASP A 19 25.05 -26.01 -1.41
C ASP A 19 23.80 -25.62 -2.22
N PHE A 20 23.06 -24.61 -1.76
CA PHE A 20 21.87 -24.07 -2.42
C PHE A 20 22.21 -23.55 -3.82
N ASP A 21 21.52 -24.06 -4.84
CA ASP A 21 21.67 -23.61 -6.22
C ASP A 21 20.41 -22.88 -6.68
N SER A 22 20.54 -21.58 -6.91
CA SER A 22 19.43 -20.72 -7.38
C SER A 22 18.81 -21.12 -8.71
N SER A 23 19.46 -22.01 -9.48
CA SER A 23 18.97 -22.51 -10.78
C SER A 23 18.12 -23.77 -10.67
N THR A 24 18.34 -24.63 -9.67
CA THR A 24 17.60 -25.88 -9.47
C THR A 24 16.69 -25.86 -8.24
N ASP A 25 17.05 -25.09 -7.22
CA ASP A 25 16.30 -25.00 -5.98
C ASP A 25 15.28 -23.86 -6.04
N ALA A 26 14.01 -24.18 -5.77
CA ALA A 26 12.92 -23.23 -5.84
C ALA A 26 13.03 -22.19 -4.71
N VAL A 27 13.41 -20.95 -5.06
CA VAL A 27 13.22 -19.80 -4.19
C VAL A 27 11.73 -19.48 -4.10
N ALA A 28 11.21 -19.20 -2.90
CA ALA A 28 9.85 -18.69 -2.70
C ALA A 28 9.67 -17.24 -3.19
N ALA A 29 10.07 -16.96 -4.43
CA ALA A 29 10.03 -15.65 -5.06
C ALA A 29 8.61 -15.07 -5.10
N TYR A 30 7.61 -15.92 -5.35
CA TYR A 30 6.19 -15.55 -5.30
C TYR A 30 5.73 -15.10 -3.90
N GLY A 31 6.26 -15.70 -2.82
CA GLY A 31 5.94 -15.31 -1.45
C GLY A 31 6.51 -13.94 -1.07
N LEU A 32 7.76 -13.68 -1.45
CA LEU A 32 8.42 -12.38 -1.25
C LEU A 32 7.78 -11.27 -2.09
N THR A 33 7.51 -11.53 -3.36
CA THR A 33 6.82 -10.55 -4.23
C THR A 33 5.40 -10.28 -3.76
N ALA A 34 4.65 -11.28 -3.30
CA ALA A 34 3.34 -11.08 -2.68
C ALA A 34 3.42 -10.29 -1.37
N LEU A 35 4.42 -10.54 -0.52
CA LEU A 35 4.61 -9.82 0.75
C LEU A 35 4.96 -8.34 0.50
N VAL A 36 5.93 -8.09 -0.38
CA VAL A 36 6.37 -6.74 -0.73
C VAL A 36 5.28 -6.00 -1.50
N GLY A 37 4.66 -6.65 -2.49
CA GLY A 37 3.56 -6.11 -3.28
C GLY A 37 2.33 -5.81 -2.42
N GLY A 38 1.97 -6.69 -1.48
CA GLY A 38 0.88 -6.48 -0.53
C GLY A 38 1.14 -5.33 0.45
N ILE A 39 2.37 -5.19 0.95
CA ILE A 39 2.75 -4.06 1.81
C ILE A 39 2.76 -2.74 1.03
N ALA A 40 3.22 -2.73 -0.22
CA ALA A 40 3.17 -1.55 -1.09
C ALA A 40 1.73 -1.16 -1.42
N ALA A 41 0.89 -2.13 -1.79
CA ALA A 41 -0.52 -1.94 -2.08
C ALA A 41 -1.30 -1.43 -0.86
N LYS A 42 -0.99 -1.86 0.37
CA LYS A 42 -1.65 -1.31 1.57
C LYS A 42 -1.28 0.15 1.83
N LYS A 43 0.00 0.52 1.59
CA LYS A 43 0.49 1.88 1.84
C LYS A 43 -0.07 2.88 0.82
N LEU A 44 -0.25 2.44 -0.42
CA LEU A 44 -0.92 3.22 -1.45
C LEU A 44 -2.43 3.02 -1.45
N GLY A 45 -2.94 2.02 -0.72
CA GLY A 45 -4.32 1.56 -0.78
C GLY A 45 -5.32 2.62 -0.36
N LEU A 46 -5.06 3.38 0.71
CA LEU A 46 -5.97 4.44 1.13
C LEU A 46 -6.03 5.58 0.09
N LEU A 47 -4.89 6.01 -0.44
CA LEU A 47 -4.85 7.06 -1.47
C LEU A 47 -5.46 6.57 -2.79
N ALA A 48 -5.24 5.30 -3.16
CA ALA A 48 -5.84 4.69 -4.34
C ALA A 48 -7.36 4.55 -4.21
N VAL A 49 -7.86 4.14 -3.03
CA VAL A 49 -9.31 4.07 -2.75
C VAL A 49 -9.93 5.46 -2.77
N MET A 50 -9.28 6.46 -2.16
CA MET A 50 -9.75 7.84 -2.19
C MET A 50 -9.74 8.42 -3.61
N ALA A 51 -8.67 8.20 -4.37
CA ALA A 51 -8.59 8.63 -5.77
C ALA A 51 -9.64 7.92 -6.64
N ALA A 52 -9.82 6.61 -6.49
CA ALA A 52 -10.85 5.86 -7.19
C ALA A 52 -12.27 6.35 -6.84
N PHE A 53 -12.51 6.67 -5.57
CA PHE A 53 -13.77 7.25 -5.11
C PHE A 53 -14.01 8.64 -5.71
N VAL A 54 -13.00 9.52 -5.68
CA VAL A 54 -13.10 10.85 -6.29
C VAL A 54 -13.34 10.77 -7.79
N VAL A 55 -12.65 9.88 -8.51
CA VAL A 55 -12.88 9.64 -9.94
C VAL A 55 -14.31 9.15 -10.20
N LYS A 56 -14.78 8.17 -9.41
CA LYS A 56 -16.15 7.62 -9.51
C LYS A 56 -17.22 8.70 -9.32
N PHE A 57 -17.00 9.64 -8.40
CA PHE A 57 -17.96 10.69 -8.03
C PHE A 57 -17.55 12.09 -8.48
N ALA A 58 -16.66 12.20 -9.47
CA ALA A 58 -16.03 13.46 -9.85
C ALA A 58 -17.05 14.56 -10.18
N LYS A 59 -18.12 14.23 -10.90
CA LYS A 59 -19.20 15.17 -11.26
C LYS A 59 -19.95 15.67 -10.01
N VAL A 60 -20.25 14.79 -9.07
CA VAL A 60 -21.00 15.13 -7.84
C VAL A 60 -20.13 16.00 -6.93
N ILE A 61 -18.86 15.62 -6.74
CA ILE A 61 -17.89 16.38 -5.95
C ILE A 61 -17.68 17.77 -6.57
N PHE A 62 -17.56 17.86 -7.90
CA PHE A 62 -17.41 19.14 -8.58
C PHE A 62 -18.59 20.08 -8.32
N VAL A 63 -19.83 19.58 -8.47
CA VAL A 63 -21.04 20.37 -8.18
C VAL A 63 -21.09 20.79 -6.70
N ALA A 64 -20.77 19.88 -5.78
CA ALA A 64 -20.73 20.18 -4.35
C ALA A 64 -19.69 21.26 -4.01
N VAL A 65 -18.49 21.19 -4.59
CA VAL A 65 -17.42 22.18 -4.38
C VAL A 65 -17.83 23.55 -4.93
N VAL A 66 -18.41 23.60 -6.13
CA VAL A 66 -18.92 24.86 -6.71
C VAL A 66 -20.02 25.47 -5.85
N ALA A 67 -20.96 24.65 -5.37
CA ALA A 67 -22.03 25.10 -4.48
C ALA A 67 -21.49 25.62 -3.13
N LEU A 68 -20.51 24.94 -2.54
CA LEU A 68 -19.86 25.38 -1.31
C LEU A 68 -19.08 26.69 -1.49
N LEU A 69 -18.35 26.85 -2.60
CA LEU A 69 -17.63 28.08 -2.91
C LEU A 69 -18.57 29.26 -3.13
N ALA A 70 -19.67 29.05 -3.86
CA ALA A 70 -20.70 30.06 -4.07
C ALA A 70 -21.42 30.43 -2.76
N GLY A 71 -21.77 29.43 -1.94
CA GLY A 71 -22.38 29.63 -0.62
C GLY A 71 -21.46 30.35 0.36
N ALA A 72 -20.18 29.98 0.41
CA ALA A 72 -19.18 30.63 1.26
C ALA A 72 -18.95 32.09 0.85
N ARG A 73 -18.85 32.40 -0.46
CA ARG A 73 -18.78 33.79 -0.94
C ARG A 73 -20.02 34.59 -0.58
N LYS A 74 -21.21 33.98 -0.67
CA LYS A 74 -22.46 34.63 -0.28
C LYS A 74 -22.54 34.92 1.21
N PHE A 75 -21.99 34.05 2.06
CA PHE A 75 -21.97 34.24 3.52
C PHE A 75 -20.86 35.19 4.00
N PHE A 76 -19.69 35.22 3.36
CA PHE A 76 -18.55 36.04 3.76
C PHE A 76 -18.39 37.35 2.95
N GLY A 77 -19.16 37.55 1.88
CA GLY A 77 -19.07 38.69 0.98
C GLY A 77 -19.82 39.95 1.43
N SER A 78 -20.51 39.93 2.56
CA SER A 78 -21.20 41.11 3.10
C SER A 78 -20.19 42.06 3.75
N LYS A 79 -19.64 42.99 2.97
CA LYS A 79 -19.16 44.27 3.54
C LYS A 79 -20.12 45.39 3.12
N PRO A 80 -20.58 46.19 4.10
CA PRO A 80 -21.55 47.25 3.87
C PRO A 80 -20.86 48.43 3.19
N ASP A 81 -21.42 48.86 2.06
CA ASP A 81 -21.11 50.18 1.54
C ASP A 81 -21.84 51.19 2.45
N ALA A 82 -21.04 51.77 3.34
CA ALA A 82 -21.39 52.95 4.10
C ALA A 82 -21.54 54.12 3.11
N THR A 83 -22.77 54.50 2.82
CA THR A 83 -23.11 55.82 2.30
C THR A 83 -23.33 56.76 3.49
N PRO A 84 -22.77 57.96 3.44
CA PRO A 84 -23.66 59.11 3.28
C PRO A 84 -23.42 59.88 1.98
#